data_AF-A0A2G8LQD5-F1
#
_entry.id   AF-A0A2G8LQD5-F1
#
_cell.length_a   1.000
_cell.length_b   1.000
_cell.length_c   1.000
_cell.angle_alpha   90.00
_cell.angle_beta   90.00
_cell.angle_gamma   90.00
#
_symmetry.space_group_name_H-M   'P 1'
#
loop_
_entity.id
_entity.type
_entity.pdbx_description
1 polymer ?
#
loop_
_entity_poly.entity_id
_entity_poly.type
_entity_poly.pdbx_seq_one_letter_code
_entity_poly.pdbx_strand_id
1 'polypeptide(L)'
;MEGGWAEASENIEQKVDTVNTTDEEDEMEMTFQEMLLYIANCGVTIQSQQIGDEEISIQDRIQILTETFSQKPVIFLERYHRILRLEDLPCFSHLSHIYEVDFYMKEVRKKSNTRTSNVQRKNRRYEALKKLETDGEYFSDEQMRSRDPLMYEHYIGQYLTDEERAKLRKEIDQTDLKLSTILTEFMEEADIKLLQQQQKEDEEMVEEEDEEEEEDEEESEEEEMEQDSVKAFGACGGFHCFCFSRIKLDILKSTIRAK
;
A
#
# COMPACT_ATOMS: atom_id res chain seq x y z
N MET A 1 -58.61 66.00 -49.17
CA MET A 1 -57.14 66.12 -49.10
C MET A 1 -56.77 65.66 -47.70
N GLU A 2 -56.70 64.34 -47.45
CA GLU A 2 -55.59 63.43 -47.85
C GLU A 2 -54.28 63.87 -47.18
N GLY A 3 -53.49 63.07 -46.48
CA GLY A 3 -53.46 61.67 -45.99
C GLY A 3 -52.51 61.69 -44.78
N GLY A 4 -52.33 60.67 -43.93
CA GLY A 4 -52.10 59.27 -44.22
C GLY A 4 -50.64 58.91 -43.85
N TRP A 5 -50.49 57.98 -42.89
CA TRP A 5 -49.31 57.14 -42.57
C TRP A 5 -48.14 57.82 -41.80
N ALA A 6 -47.46 57.24 -40.81
CA ALA A 6 -47.24 55.82 -40.48
C ALA A 6 -46.88 55.61 -39.00
N GLU A 7 -47.16 54.39 -38.51
CA GLU A 7 -46.67 53.78 -37.27
C GLU A 7 -45.13 53.69 -37.22
N ALA A 8 -44.58 53.89 -36.02
CA ALA A 8 -43.30 53.32 -35.62
C ALA A 8 -43.34 53.03 -34.12
N SER A 9 -43.75 51.81 -33.81
CA SER A 9 -43.55 51.14 -32.53
C SER A 9 -42.08 50.73 -32.39
N GLU A 10 -41.41 51.18 -31.33
CA GLU A 10 -40.16 50.56 -30.86
C GLU A 10 -40.36 50.04 -29.43
N ASN A 11 -40.56 48.73 -29.38
CA ASN A 11 -40.53 47.89 -28.20
C ASN A 11 -39.05 47.65 -27.85
N ILE A 12 -38.55 48.31 -26.79
CA ILE A 12 -37.20 48.06 -26.27
C ILE A 12 -37.30 46.89 -25.29
N GLU A 13 -37.24 45.67 -25.84
CA GLU A 13 -36.89 44.48 -25.05
C GLU A 13 -35.38 44.48 -24.84
N GLN A 14 -34.94 44.97 -23.67
CA GLN A 14 -33.62 44.63 -23.16
C GLN A 14 -33.65 43.19 -22.64
N LYS A 15 -33.28 42.31 -23.56
CA LYS A 15 -32.94 40.90 -23.39
C LYS A 15 -31.81 40.80 -22.36
N VAL A 16 -32.15 40.35 -21.16
CA VAL A 16 -31.16 40.00 -20.13
C VAL A 16 -30.57 38.65 -20.55
N ASP A 17 -29.25 38.60 -20.71
CA ASP A 17 -28.51 37.40 -21.07
C ASP A 17 -28.66 36.31 -19.99
N THR A 18 -29.53 35.34 -20.24
CA THR A 18 -29.73 34.13 -19.43
C THR A 18 -29.32 32.89 -20.23
N VAL A 19 -28.02 32.69 -20.50
CA VAL A 19 -27.54 31.51 -21.27
C VAL A 19 -26.27 30.86 -20.70
N ASN A 20 -25.65 31.36 -19.63
CA ASN A 20 -24.40 30.76 -19.09
C ASN A 20 -24.55 29.95 -17.80
N THR A 21 -25.75 29.72 -17.28
CA THR A 21 -25.93 29.05 -15.97
C THR A 21 -26.13 27.54 -16.06
N THR A 22 -26.54 27.00 -17.21
CA THR A 22 -26.87 25.57 -17.34
C THR A 22 -25.62 24.69 -17.44
N ASP A 23 -24.58 25.16 -18.13
CA ASP A 23 -23.40 24.34 -18.42
C ASP A 23 -22.55 24.06 -17.17
N GLU A 24 -22.48 25.01 -16.22
CA GLU A 24 -21.73 24.85 -14.96
C GLU A 24 -22.47 23.96 -13.94
N GLU A 25 -23.81 24.00 -13.93
CA GLU A 25 -24.64 23.15 -13.06
C GLU A 25 -24.57 21.68 -13.51
N ASP A 26 -24.59 21.45 -14.82
CA ASP A 26 -24.48 20.11 -15.41
C ASP A 26 -23.09 19.49 -15.15
N GLU A 27 -22.00 20.27 -15.21
CA GLU A 27 -20.65 19.79 -14.87
C GLU A 27 -20.51 19.41 -13.39
N MET A 28 -21.08 20.20 -12.48
CA MET A 28 -21.07 19.89 -11.05
C MET A 28 -21.89 18.63 -10.72
N GLU A 29 -23.01 18.42 -11.41
CA GLU A 29 -23.82 17.21 -11.21
C GLU A 29 -23.10 15.95 -11.73
N MET A 30 -22.38 16.06 -12.85
CA MET A 30 -21.54 14.97 -13.37
C MET A 30 -20.40 14.61 -12.40
N THR A 31 -19.64 15.59 -11.90
CA THR A 31 -18.56 15.36 -10.93
C THR A 31 -19.07 14.74 -9.62
N PHE A 32 -20.26 15.14 -9.17
CA PHE A 32 -20.92 14.56 -8.01
C PHE A 32 -21.29 13.09 -8.23
N GLN A 33 -21.86 12.74 -9.38
CA GLN A 33 -22.18 11.35 -9.72
C GLN A 33 -20.92 10.48 -9.82
N GLU A 34 -19.83 11.00 -10.39
CA GLU A 34 -18.55 10.31 -10.46
C GLU A 34 -17.95 10.05 -9.08
N MET A 35 -18.01 11.02 -8.16
CA MET A 35 -17.59 10.87 -6.77
C MET A 35 -18.36 9.70 -6.10
N LEU A 36 -19.67 9.65 -6.26
CA LEU A 36 -20.52 8.61 -5.66
C LEU A 36 -20.22 7.23 -6.24
N LEU A 37 -20.05 7.13 -7.55
CA LEU A 37 -19.68 5.88 -8.22
C LEU A 37 -18.32 5.37 -7.72
N TYR A 38 -17.35 6.27 -7.56
CA TYR A 38 -16.02 5.91 -7.04
C TYR A 38 -16.10 5.35 -5.61
N ILE A 39 -16.86 6.00 -4.71
CA ILE A 39 -17.06 5.54 -3.33
C ILE A 39 -17.79 4.19 -3.31
N ALA A 40 -18.82 4.03 -4.15
CA ALA A 40 -19.57 2.79 -4.25
C ALA A 40 -18.66 1.60 -4.62
N ASN A 41 -17.69 1.81 -5.51
CA ASN A 41 -16.74 0.80 -5.96
C ASN A 41 -15.56 0.54 -5.02
N CYS A 42 -15.25 1.44 -4.08
CA CYS A 42 -14.09 1.31 -3.18
C CYS A 42 -14.23 0.23 -2.08
N GLY A 43 -15.27 -0.61 -2.12
CA GLY A 43 -15.47 -1.69 -1.14
C GLY A 43 -15.76 -1.21 0.29
N VAL A 44 -16.21 0.04 0.44
CA VAL A 44 -16.50 0.64 1.76
C VAL A 44 -17.84 0.11 2.29
N THR A 45 -17.95 -0.04 3.60
CA THR A 45 -19.21 -0.38 4.28
C THR A 45 -20.15 0.84 4.26
N ILE A 46 -21.16 0.81 3.40
CA ILE A 46 -22.17 1.88 3.29
C ILE A 46 -23.31 1.63 4.28
N GLN A 47 -23.70 0.36 4.44
CA GLN A 47 -24.75 -0.09 5.34
C GLN A 47 -24.27 -1.32 6.11
N SER A 48 -24.71 -1.46 7.36
CA SER A 48 -24.48 -2.67 8.15
C SER A 48 -25.34 -3.81 7.59
N GLN A 49 -24.72 -4.78 6.94
CA GLN A 49 -25.37 -6.00 6.44
C GLN A 49 -25.11 -7.15 7.41
N GLN A 50 -26.10 -8.01 7.65
CA GLN A 50 -25.94 -9.24 8.41
C GLN A 50 -25.45 -10.38 7.51
N ILE A 51 -24.93 -11.44 8.12
CA ILE A 51 -24.53 -12.65 7.41
C ILE A 51 -25.81 -13.28 6.81
N GLY A 52 -25.88 -13.31 5.48
CA GLY A 52 -27.00 -13.89 4.72
C GLY A 52 -27.94 -12.88 4.07
N ASP A 53 -27.71 -11.58 4.25
CA ASP A 53 -28.42 -10.54 3.49
C ASP A 53 -27.95 -10.51 2.03
N GLU A 54 -28.82 -10.05 1.12
CA GLU A 54 -28.47 -9.88 -0.29
C GLU A 54 -27.40 -8.80 -0.47
N GLU A 55 -26.48 -9.03 -1.42
CA GLU A 55 -25.45 -8.05 -1.77
C GLU A 55 -26.12 -6.77 -2.31
N ILE A 56 -25.89 -5.64 -1.63
CA ILE A 56 -26.43 -4.35 -2.06
C ILE A 56 -25.85 -3.99 -3.43
N SER A 57 -26.75 -3.78 -4.40
CA SER A 57 -26.41 -3.34 -5.76
C SER A 57 -25.66 -2.01 -5.75
N ILE A 58 -24.82 -1.79 -6.76
CA ILE A 58 -24.09 -0.52 -6.93
C ILE A 58 -25.06 0.67 -7.02
N GLN A 59 -26.23 0.49 -7.64
CA GLN A 59 -27.24 1.54 -7.75
C GLN A 59 -27.84 1.90 -6.39
N ASP A 60 -28.19 0.91 -5.58
CA ASP A 60 -28.74 1.12 -4.23
C ASP A 60 -27.69 1.77 -3.32
N ARG A 61 -26.41 1.39 -3.47
CA ARG A 61 -25.28 2.04 -2.79
C ARG A 61 -25.22 3.53 -3.11
N ILE A 62 -25.33 3.89 -4.40
CA ILE A 62 -25.34 5.30 -4.83
C ILE A 62 -26.54 6.03 -4.21
N GLN A 63 -27.73 5.43 -4.24
CA GLN A 63 -28.93 6.04 -3.68
C GLN A 63 -28.79 6.36 -2.19
N ILE A 64 -28.28 5.41 -1.39
CA ILE A 64 -28.04 5.60 0.05
C ILE A 64 -27.01 6.71 0.28
N LEU A 65 -25.96 6.79 -0.54
CA LEU A 65 -24.95 7.84 -0.45
C LEU A 65 -25.53 9.22 -0.79
N THR A 66 -26.33 9.33 -1.85
CA THR A 66 -27.02 10.57 -2.23
C THR A 66 -27.96 11.05 -1.13
N GLU A 67 -28.74 10.14 -0.54
CA GLU A 67 -29.62 10.44 0.58
C GLU A 67 -28.82 10.95 1.79
N THR A 68 -27.73 10.26 2.14
CA THR A 68 -26.87 10.64 3.26
C THR A 68 -26.23 12.02 3.04
N PHE A 69 -25.76 12.31 1.82
CA PHE A 69 -25.18 13.60 1.47
C PHE A 69 -26.21 14.72 1.60
N SER A 70 -27.43 14.50 1.09
CA SER A 70 -28.51 15.50 1.09
C SER A 70 -29.03 15.81 2.49
N GLN A 71 -29.16 14.77 3.34
CA GLN A 71 -29.65 14.94 4.70
C GLN A 71 -28.57 15.45 5.66
N LYS A 72 -27.36 14.88 5.58
CA LYS A 72 -26.29 15.08 6.59
C LYS A 72 -24.89 15.03 5.94
N PRO A 73 -24.46 16.12 5.27
CA PRO A 73 -23.19 16.16 4.55
C PRO A 73 -21.96 16.02 5.48
N VAL A 74 -22.05 16.42 6.75
CA VAL A 74 -20.95 16.26 7.71
C VAL A 74 -20.68 14.80 8.04
N ILE A 75 -21.74 14.00 8.24
CA ILE A 75 -21.61 12.55 8.53
C ILE A 75 -21.08 11.82 7.30
N PHE A 76 -21.48 12.25 6.11
CA PHE A 76 -20.91 11.75 4.87
C PHE A 76 -19.39 11.95 4.83
N LEU A 77 -18.90 13.16 5.14
CA LEU A 77 -17.47 13.43 5.18
C LEU A 77 -16.74 12.61 6.26
N GLU A 78 -17.28 12.53 7.48
CA GLU A 78 -16.68 11.73 8.56
C GLU A 78 -16.48 10.26 8.17
N ARG A 79 -17.42 9.67 7.41
CA ARG A 79 -17.32 8.28 6.97
C ARG A 79 -16.42 8.10 5.75
N TYR A 80 -16.52 8.99 4.77
CA TYR A 80 -15.97 8.77 3.43
C TYR A 80 -14.75 9.65 3.10
N HIS A 81 -14.31 10.57 3.96
CA HIS A 81 -13.16 11.45 3.69
C HIS A 81 -11.87 10.70 3.36
N ARG A 82 -11.70 9.48 3.86
CA ARG A 82 -10.52 8.65 3.58
C ARG A 82 -10.49 8.13 2.15
N ILE A 83 -11.63 8.09 1.45
CA ILE A 83 -11.73 7.61 0.07
C ILE A 83 -11.75 8.78 -0.93
N LEU A 84 -12.30 9.93 -0.55
CA LEU A 84 -12.42 11.11 -1.42
C LEU A 84 -11.12 11.54 -2.12
N ARG A 85 -11.27 12.01 -3.36
CA ARG A 85 -10.21 12.59 -4.19
C ARG A 85 -10.22 14.12 -4.08
N LEU A 86 -9.17 14.75 -4.61
CA LEU A 86 -9.09 16.21 -4.68
C LEU A 86 -10.14 16.81 -5.62
N GLU A 87 -10.48 16.09 -6.69
CA GLU A 87 -11.47 16.46 -7.70
C GLU A 87 -12.87 16.61 -7.12
N ASP A 88 -13.18 15.87 -6.05
CA ASP A 88 -14.50 15.82 -5.43
C ASP A 88 -14.72 16.95 -4.39
N LEU A 89 -13.66 17.71 -4.04
CA LEU A 89 -13.73 18.79 -3.04
C LEU A 89 -14.61 20.00 -3.43
N PRO A 90 -14.70 20.43 -4.71
CA PRO A 90 -15.58 21.51 -5.13
C PRO A 90 -17.04 21.27 -4.76
N CYS A 91 -17.50 20.01 -4.74
CA CYS A 91 -18.86 19.62 -4.36
C CYS A 91 -19.22 20.07 -2.92
N PHE A 92 -18.24 20.31 -2.05
CA PHE A 92 -18.44 20.73 -0.65
C PHE A 92 -18.17 22.22 -0.41
N SER A 93 -17.80 22.98 -1.44
CA SER A 93 -17.41 24.40 -1.33
C SER A 93 -18.52 25.26 -0.70
N HIS A 94 -19.78 24.97 -1.02
CA HIS A 94 -20.96 25.65 -0.47
C HIS A 94 -21.14 25.45 1.06
N LEU A 95 -20.55 24.40 1.63
CA LEU A 95 -20.61 24.06 3.05
C LEU A 95 -19.34 24.43 3.83
N SER A 96 -18.39 25.12 3.20
CA SER A 96 -17.10 25.51 3.79
C SER A 96 -17.19 26.41 5.02
N HIS A 97 -18.36 27.01 5.28
CA HIS A 97 -18.63 27.80 6.48
C HIS A 97 -18.75 26.95 7.76
N ILE A 98 -18.95 25.64 7.63
CA ILE A 98 -19.02 24.68 8.73
C ILE A 98 -17.59 24.20 9.06
N TYR A 99 -17.19 24.32 10.32
CA TYR A 99 -15.84 23.98 10.79
C TYR A 99 -15.46 22.52 10.47
N GLU A 100 -16.39 21.60 10.71
CA GLU A 100 -16.19 20.17 10.49
C GLU A 100 -15.91 19.87 9.01
N VAL A 101 -16.62 20.55 8.10
CA VAL A 101 -16.43 20.39 6.65
C VAL A 101 -15.04 20.89 6.24
N ASP A 102 -14.65 22.09 6.67
CA ASP A 102 -13.31 22.64 6.38
C ASP A 102 -12.19 21.75 6.96
N PHE A 103 -12.39 21.19 8.15
CA PHE A 103 -11.47 20.21 8.73
C PHE A 103 -11.28 18.98 7.83
N TYR A 104 -12.38 18.34 7.40
CA TYR A 104 -12.28 17.17 6.53
C TYR A 104 -11.72 17.49 5.14
N MET A 105 -12.06 18.65 4.56
CA MET A 105 -11.48 19.11 3.30
C MET A 105 -9.96 19.28 3.41
N LYS A 106 -9.45 19.80 4.53
CA LYS A 106 -8.01 19.88 4.81
C LYS A 106 -7.37 18.50 4.94
N GLU A 107 -8.03 17.54 5.58
CA GLU A 107 -7.54 16.17 5.71
C GLU A 107 -7.42 15.45 4.35
N VAL A 108 -8.41 15.61 3.47
CA VAL A 108 -8.33 15.09 2.08
C VAL A 108 -7.15 15.69 1.33
N ARG A 109 -6.93 17.01 1.46
CA ARG A 109 -5.77 17.69 0.87
C ARG A 109 -4.44 17.17 1.42
N LYS A 110 -4.32 16.99 2.74
CA LYS A 110 -3.11 16.42 3.36
C LYS A 110 -2.81 15.01 2.86
N LYS A 111 -3.83 14.17 2.68
CA LYS A 111 -3.69 12.80 2.17
C LYS A 111 -3.14 12.80 0.74
N SER A 112 -3.63 13.70 -0.12
CA SER A 112 -3.18 13.81 -1.50
C SER A 112 -1.70 14.22 -1.63
N ASN A 113 -1.13 14.86 -0.60
CA ASN A 113 0.26 15.26 -0.59
C ASN A 113 1.16 14.05 -0.27
N THR A 114 1.72 13.47 -1.33
CA THR A 114 2.55 12.27 -1.29
C THR A 114 3.80 12.44 -0.43
N ARG A 115 4.40 13.64 -0.42
CA ARG A 115 5.62 13.93 0.35
C ARG A 115 5.35 13.91 1.85
N THR A 116 4.27 14.56 2.30
CA THR A 116 3.89 14.55 3.72
C THR A 116 3.49 13.16 4.19
N SER A 117 2.79 12.39 3.34
CA SER A 117 2.44 10.99 3.62
C SER A 117 3.68 10.11 3.79
N ASN A 118 4.69 10.27 2.92
CA ASN A 118 5.95 9.52 3.02
C ASN A 118 6.71 9.83 4.32
N VAL A 119 6.87 11.11 4.65
CA VAL A 119 7.53 11.53 5.90
C VAL A 119 6.80 10.99 7.13
N GLN A 120 5.46 11.07 7.15
CA GLN A 120 4.68 10.50 8.26
C GLN A 120 4.86 8.98 8.37
N ARG A 121 4.92 8.25 7.24
CA ARG A 121 5.20 6.80 7.26
C ARG A 121 6.58 6.51 7.85
N LYS A 122 7.61 7.27 7.45
CA LYS A 122 8.97 7.14 8.00
C LYS A 122 8.99 7.44 9.49
N ASN A 123 8.34 8.52 9.92
CA ASN A 123 8.26 8.89 11.33
C ASN A 123 7.52 7.84 12.16
N ARG A 124 6.41 7.27 11.65
CA ARG A 124 5.71 6.17 12.34
C ARG A 124 6.58 4.93 12.47
N ARG A 125 7.32 4.57 11.42
CA ARG A 125 8.27 3.43 11.45
C ARG A 125 9.40 3.69 12.44
N TYR A 126 9.92 4.91 12.47
CA TYR A 126 10.96 5.32 13.40
C TYR A 126 10.49 5.27 14.85
N GLU A 127 9.29 5.80 15.14
CA GLU A 127 8.69 5.70 16.48
C GLU A 127 8.44 4.26 16.90
N ALA A 128 7.98 3.40 15.98
CA ALA A 128 7.82 1.97 16.26
C ALA A 128 9.17 1.31 16.57
N LEU A 129 10.21 1.58 15.78
CA LEU A 129 11.57 1.07 16.02
C LEU A 129 12.10 1.52 17.39
N LYS A 130 11.91 2.81 17.73
CA LYS A 130 12.33 3.36 19.02
C LYS A 130 11.62 2.68 20.18
N LYS A 131 10.34 2.33 20.04
CA LYS A 131 9.62 1.56 21.06
C LYS A 131 10.20 0.17 21.24
N LEU A 132 10.50 -0.53 20.14
CA LEU A 132 11.13 -1.86 20.19
C LEU A 132 12.50 -1.81 20.90
N GLU A 133 13.27 -0.75 20.66
CA GLU A 133 14.56 -0.52 21.33
C GLU A 133 14.38 -0.20 22.82
N THR A 134 13.40 0.64 23.19
CA THR A 134 13.17 1.00 24.60
C THR A 134 12.59 -0.15 25.42
N ASP A 135 11.73 -0.97 24.82
CA ASP A 135 11.11 -2.12 25.48
C ASP A 135 12.13 -3.26 25.65
N GLY A 136 13.14 -3.33 24.77
CA GLY A 136 14.29 -4.25 24.87
C GLY A 136 13.99 -5.72 24.59
N GLU A 137 12.73 -6.11 24.52
CA GLU A 137 12.29 -7.49 24.31
C GLU A 137 12.57 -7.98 22.87
N TYR A 138 12.30 -7.13 21.87
CA TYR A 138 12.37 -7.52 20.45
C TYR A 138 13.79 -7.85 19.95
N PHE A 139 14.79 -7.16 20.50
CA PHE A 139 16.21 -7.31 20.16
C PHE A 139 16.97 -8.16 21.17
N SER A 140 16.26 -8.95 21.99
CA SER A 140 16.90 -9.90 22.89
C SER A 140 17.50 -11.07 22.10
N ASP A 141 18.53 -11.68 22.69
CA ASP A 141 19.22 -12.84 22.13
C ASP A 141 18.25 -14.02 21.89
N GLU A 142 17.24 -14.17 22.76
CA GLU A 142 16.20 -15.19 22.62
C GLU A 142 15.28 -14.93 21.41
N GLN A 143 14.85 -13.68 21.20
CA GLN A 143 14.05 -13.32 20.03
C GLN A 143 14.86 -13.42 18.73
N MET A 144 16.17 -13.15 18.78
CA MET A 144 17.07 -13.39 17.66
C MET A 144 17.14 -14.88 17.32
N ARG A 145 17.37 -15.75 18.33
CA ARG A 145 17.41 -17.21 18.17
C ARG A 145 16.11 -17.79 17.61
N SER A 146 14.96 -17.25 18.01
CA SER A 146 13.66 -17.70 17.53
C SER A 146 13.42 -17.36 16.05
N ARG A 147 13.84 -16.16 15.61
CA ARG A 147 13.61 -15.66 14.25
C ARG A 147 14.63 -16.13 13.23
N ASP A 148 15.90 -16.07 13.62
CA ASP A 148 17.03 -16.41 12.79
C ASP A 148 18.05 -17.23 13.62
N PRO A 149 17.78 -18.55 13.76
CA PRO A 149 18.63 -19.45 14.52
C PRO A 149 20.08 -19.50 14.03
N LEU A 150 20.31 -19.38 12.73
CA LEU A 150 21.64 -19.46 12.15
C LEU A 150 22.46 -18.21 12.47
N MET A 151 21.88 -17.02 12.31
CA MET A 151 22.52 -15.77 12.73
C MET A 151 22.85 -15.76 14.21
N TYR A 152 21.94 -16.26 15.06
CA TYR A 152 22.21 -16.38 16.50
C TYR A 152 23.45 -17.24 16.77
N GLU A 153 23.60 -18.38 16.10
CA GLU A 153 24.74 -19.26 16.31
C GLU A 153 26.07 -18.59 15.92
N HIS A 154 26.09 -17.84 14.81
CA HIS A 154 27.26 -17.12 14.32
C HIS A 154 27.68 -15.96 15.24
N TYR A 155 26.75 -15.15 15.71
CA TYR A 155 27.11 -13.96 16.49
C TYR A 155 27.19 -14.19 18.00
N ILE A 156 26.46 -15.18 18.53
CA ILE A 156 26.31 -15.41 19.96
C ILE A 156 26.66 -16.86 20.31
N GLY A 157 26.01 -17.82 19.64
CA GLY A 157 26.11 -19.26 19.91
C GLY A 157 27.53 -19.81 20.01
N GLN A 158 28.40 -19.46 19.06
CA GLN A 158 29.77 -19.98 18.98
C GLN A 158 30.69 -19.53 20.14
N TYR A 159 30.34 -18.44 20.81
CA TYR A 159 31.13 -17.88 21.92
C TYR A 159 30.63 -18.33 23.29
N LEU A 160 29.50 -19.03 23.36
CA LEU A 160 28.96 -19.58 24.59
C LEU A 160 29.74 -20.84 25.00
N THR A 161 30.09 -20.91 26.28
CA THR A 161 30.65 -22.13 26.86
C THR A 161 29.59 -23.22 26.98
N ASP A 162 30.01 -24.49 27.02
CA ASP A 162 29.10 -25.62 27.20
C ASP A 162 28.23 -25.49 28.47
N GLU A 163 28.78 -24.89 29.53
CA GLU A 163 28.05 -24.62 30.78
C GLU A 163 26.94 -23.58 30.58
N GLU A 164 27.20 -22.50 29.84
CA GLU A 164 26.20 -21.46 29.54
C GLU A 164 25.12 -21.98 28.59
N ARG A 165 25.53 -22.79 27.60
CA ARG A 165 24.61 -23.47 26.68
C ARG A 165 23.69 -24.45 27.40
N ALA A 166 24.20 -25.13 28.44
CA ALA A 166 23.40 -26.01 29.27
C ALA A 166 22.38 -25.24 30.14
N LYS A 167 22.72 -24.02 30.60
CA LYS A 167 21.80 -23.15 31.35
C LYS A 167 20.66 -22.65 30.46
N LEU A 168 20.96 -22.23 29.24
CA LEU A 168 19.96 -21.79 28.26
C LEU A 168 18.94 -22.89 27.90
N ARG A 169 19.36 -24.16 27.90
CA ARG A 169 18.49 -25.32 27.66
C ARG A 169 17.70 -25.76 28.91
N LYS A 170 18.00 -25.21 30.09
CA LYS A 170 17.51 -25.75 31.37
C LYS A 170 17.12 -24.69 32.39
N GLU A 171 16.15 -23.87 32.05
CA GLU A 171 15.25 -23.31 33.04
C GLU A 171 13.80 -23.46 32.54
N ILE A 172 13.29 -24.71 32.51
CA ILE A 172 11.83 -24.89 32.51
C ILE A 172 11.34 -24.17 33.76
N ASP A 173 10.57 -23.10 33.57
CA ASP A 173 10.05 -22.32 34.67
C ASP A 173 9.22 -23.25 35.57
N GLN A 174 9.76 -23.55 36.75
CA GLN A 174 9.13 -24.47 37.70
C GLN A 174 7.81 -23.89 38.25
N THR A 175 7.48 -22.63 37.91
CA THR A 175 6.22 -21.99 38.29
C THR A 175 5.05 -22.31 37.36
N ASP A 176 5.28 -22.65 36.08
CA ASP A 176 4.23 -23.02 35.12
C ASP A 176 4.43 -24.41 34.49
N LEU A 177 4.34 -25.45 35.33
CA LEU A 177 4.51 -26.86 34.96
C LEU A 177 3.33 -27.46 34.16
N LYS A 178 2.58 -26.67 33.39
CA LYS A 178 1.51 -27.19 32.55
C LYS A 178 2.10 -28.00 31.41
N LEU A 179 1.54 -29.19 31.18
CA LEU A 179 1.96 -30.06 30.08
C LEU A 179 1.90 -29.35 28.71
N SER A 180 0.91 -28.46 28.51
CA SER A 180 0.81 -27.67 27.28
C SER A 180 2.04 -26.80 27.04
N THR A 181 2.53 -26.11 28.08
CA THR A 181 3.67 -25.19 27.99
C THR A 181 4.94 -25.97 27.64
N ILE A 182 5.19 -27.08 28.34
CA ILE A 182 6.35 -27.95 28.10
C ILE A 182 6.34 -28.53 26.68
N LEU A 183 5.17 -28.95 26.19
CA LEU A 183 5.03 -29.47 24.82
C LEU A 183 5.27 -28.38 23.78
N THR A 184 4.74 -27.18 24.00
CA THR A 184 4.94 -26.02 23.12
C THR A 184 6.42 -25.65 23.06
N GLU A 185 7.10 -25.52 24.20
CA GLU A 185 8.55 -25.23 24.24
C GLU A 185 9.36 -26.30 23.49
N PHE A 186 9.04 -27.58 23.67
CA PHE A 186 9.74 -28.65 22.97
C PHE A 186 9.52 -28.60 21.44
N MET A 187 8.30 -28.27 21.00
CA MET A 187 7.99 -28.08 19.59
C MET A 187 8.74 -26.87 19.02
N GLU A 188 8.73 -25.74 19.74
CA GLU A 188 9.45 -24.53 19.34
C GLU A 188 10.97 -24.79 19.23
N GLU A 189 11.57 -25.53 20.18
CA GLU A 189 12.97 -25.91 20.07
C GLU A 189 13.27 -26.83 18.88
N ALA A 190 12.34 -27.71 18.53
CA ALA A 190 12.48 -28.59 17.37
C ALA A 190 12.39 -27.78 16.07
N ASP A 191 11.44 -26.86 15.99
CA ASP A 191 11.25 -25.97 14.84
C ASP A 191 12.47 -25.06 14.64
N ILE A 192 13.02 -24.48 15.71
CA ILE A 192 14.25 -23.67 15.67
C ILE A 192 15.43 -24.47 15.12
N LYS A 193 15.60 -25.73 15.54
CA LYS A 193 16.69 -26.59 15.03
C LYS A 193 16.50 -26.95 13.56
N LEU A 194 15.26 -27.23 13.16
CA LEU A 194 14.94 -27.53 11.77
C LEU A 194 15.22 -26.32 10.88
N LEU A 195 14.77 -25.13 11.30
CA LEU A 195 15.02 -23.89 10.59
C LEU A 195 16.52 -23.60 10.50
N GLN A 196 17.26 -23.77 11.60
CA GLN A 196 18.73 -23.61 11.59
C GLN A 196 19.41 -24.51 10.57
N GLN A 197 18.97 -25.78 10.48
CA GLN A 197 19.54 -26.72 9.53
C GLN A 197 19.22 -26.31 8.09
N GLN A 198 17.97 -25.94 7.81
CA GLN A 198 17.56 -25.45 6.48
C GLN A 198 18.38 -24.24 6.06
N GLN A 199 18.55 -23.25 6.95
CA GLN A 199 19.34 -22.06 6.65
C GLN A 199 20.80 -22.39 6.35
N LYS A 200 21.39 -23.41 7.00
CA LYS A 200 22.76 -23.85 6.73
C LYS A 200 22.87 -24.50 5.36
N GLU A 201 21.94 -25.40 5.04
CA GLU A 201 21.89 -26.05 3.73
C GLU A 201 21.72 -25.00 2.62
N ASP A 202 20.90 -23.98 2.84
CA ASP A 202 20.72 -22.87 1.89
C ASP A 202 22.00 -22.00 1.75
N GLU A 203 22.72 -21.72 2.84
CA GLU A 203 24.01 -20.99 2.81
C GLU A 203 25.10 -21.81 2.09
N GLU A 204 25.21 -23.12 2.38
CA GLU A 204 26.16 -24.04 1.73
C GLU A 204 25.89 -24.14 0.22
N MET A 205 24.62 -24.22 -0.20
CA MET A 205 24.24 -24.23 -1.62
C MET A 205 24.64 -22.94 -2.35
N VAL A 206 24.51 -21.78 -1.71
CA VAL A 206 24.90 -20.49 -2.31
C VAL A 206 26.42 -20.38 -2.41
N GLU A 207 27.16 -20.85 -1.39
CA GLU A 207 28.62 -20.89 -1.45
C GLU A 207 29.12 -21.82 -2.57
N GLU A 208 28.48 -22.98 -2.78
CA GLU A 208 28.80 -23.88 -3.91
C GLU A 208 28.49 -23.24 -5.28
N GLU A 209 27.36 -22.53 -5.42
CA GLU A 209 27.01 -21.82 -6.67
C GLU A 209 27.98 -20.66 -6.98
N ASP A 210 28.41 -19.89 -5.96
CA ASP A 210 29.39 -18.81 -6.11
C ASP A 210 30.80 -19.34 -6.48
N GLU A 211 31.20 -20.51 -5.97
CA GLU A 211 32.46 -21.17 -6.34
C GLU A 211 32.44 -21.71 -7.79
N GLU A 212 31.29 -22.20 -8.29
CA GLU A 212 31.13 -22.65 -9.68
C GLU A 212 31.14 -21.46 -10.69
N GLU A 213 30.61 -20.28 -10.32
CA GLU A 213 30.65 -19.08 -11.19
C GLU A 213 32.07 -18.49 -11.33
N GLU A 214 32.93 -18.56 -10.30
CA GLU A 214 34.33 -18.10 -10.37
C GLU A 214 35.24 -19.06 -11.16
N GLU A 215 34.94 -20.37 -11.24
CA GLU A 215 35.67 -21.32 -12.08
C GLU A 215 35.37 -21.15 -13.60
N ASP A 216 34.17 -20.68 -13.96
CA ASP A 216 33.77 -20.40 -15.36
C ASP A 216 34.32 -19.06 -15.88
N GLU A 217 34.62 -18.08 -15.02
CA GLU A 217 35.26 -16.83 -15.44
C GLU A 217 36.76 -17.02 -15.79
N GLU A 218 37.49 -17.90 -15.09
CA GLU A 218 38.90 -18.20 -15.40
C GLU A 218 39.09 -18.98 -16.72
N GLU A 219 38.08 -19.71 -17.22
CA GLU A 219 38.16 -20.41 -18.53
C GLU A 219 37.78 -19.50 -19.72
N SER A 220 37.14 -18.34 -19.46
CA SER A 220 36.71 -17.39 -20.50
C SER A 220 37.73 -16.30 -20.84
N GLU A 221 38.64 -15.98 -19.91
CA GLU A 221 39.65 -14.93 -20.11
C GLU A 221 40.80 -15.34 -21.06
N GLU A 222 40.96 -16.64 -21.37
CA GLU A 222 41.96 -17.12 -22.33
C GLU A 222 41.53 -16.97 -23.81
N GLU A 223 40.22 -16.83 -24.11
CA GLU A 223 39.72 -16.74 -25.49
C GLU A 223 39.47 -15.29 -25.99
N GLU A 224 39.43 -14.28 -25.12
CA GLU A 224 39.11 -12.90 -25.51
C GLU A 224 40.32 -12.02 -25.90
N MET A 225 41.56 -12.54 -25.86
CA MET A 225 42.75 -11.74 -26.23
C MET A 225 43.06 -11.63 -27.75
N GLU A 226 42.20 -12.14 -28.66
CA GLU A 226 42.45 -12.08 -30.11
C GLU A 226 41.48 -11.23 -30.95
N GLN A 227 40.47 -10.56 -30.38
CA GLN A 227 39.52 -9.77 -31.19
C GLN A 227 39.05 -8.46 -30.54
N ASP A 228 39.98 -7.58 -30.14
CA ASP A 228 39.63 -6.18 -29.92
C ASP A 228 40.53 -5.22 -30.71
N SER A 229 40.31 -5.22 -32.02
CA SER A 229 40.46 -3.99 -32.80
C SER A 229 39.23 -3.83 -33.67
N VAL A 230 38.60 -2.66 -33.58
CA VAL A 230 37.52 -2.11 -34.44
C VAL A 230 36.12 -2.08 -33.78
N LYS A 231 35.87 -1.09 -32.90
CA LYS A 231 35.00 0.09 -33.16
C LYS A 231 34.63 0.84 -31.86
N ALA A 232 35.27 1.99 -31.66
CA ALA A 232 34.73 3.09 -30.89
C ALA A 232 34.04 4.10 -31.82
N PHE A 233 32.70 4.25 -31.74
CA PHE A 233 32.01 5.53 -31.93
C PHE A 233 30.51 5.46 -31.59
N GLY A 234 30.02 6.40 -30.76
CA GLY A 234 28.69 6.99 -30.98
C GLY A 234 27.61 6.88 -29.91
N ALA A 235 27.74 7.68 -28.85
CA ALA A 235 26.77 8.63 -28.29
C ALA A 235 25.28 8.27 -27.97
N CYS A 236 24.88 8.81 -26.80
CA CYS A 236 23.63 9.52 -26.47
C CYS A 236 22.40 8.74 -25.97
N GLY A 237 22.20 8.82 -24.64
CA GLY A 237 21.11 9.60 -24.04
C GLY A 237 19.67 9.22 -24.36
N GLY A 238 18.99 8.56 -23.42
CA GLY A 238 17.55 8.41 -23.44
C GLY A 238 17.01 7.89 -22.11
N PHE A 239 16.54 8.80 -21.25
CA PHE A 239 15.69 8.50 -20.11
C PHE A 239 14.43 7.76 -20.60
N HIS A 240 14.28 6.48 -20.26
CA HIS A 240 13.00 5.78 -20.42
C HIS A 240 12.46 5.42 -19.03
N CYS A 241 11.46 6.19 -18.61
CA CYS A 241 10.62 5.87 -17.48
C CYS A 241 9.70 4.71 -17.88
N PHE A 242 10.07 3.47 -17.56
CA PHE A 242 9.22 2.30 -17.74
C PHE A 242 8.57 1.92 -16.40
N CYS A 243 7.40 2.49 -16.14
CA CYS A 243 6.42 1.89 -15.24
C CYS A 243 5.43 1.12 -16.11
N PHE A 244 5.49 -0.22 -16.10
CA PHE A 244 4.36 -1.14 -15.92
C PHE A 244 4.79 -2.59 -16.24
N SER A 245 4.33 -3.52 -15.39
CA SER A 245 4.17 -4.97 -15.65
C SER A 245 5.36 -5.90 -15.44
N ARG A 246 5.58 -6.31 -14.18
CA ARG A 246 6.35 -7.54 -13.85
C ARG A 246 5.71 -8.36 -12.72
N ILE A 247 4.44 -8.76 -12.88
CA ILE A 247 3.78 -9.78 -12.01
C ILE A 247 2.94 -10.77 -12.84
N LYS A 248 3.46 -11.29 -13.94
CA LYS A 248 2.90 -12.53 -14.52
C LYS A 248 4.00 -13.32 -15.19
N LEU A 249 4.81 -14.04 -14.42
CA LEU A 249 5.51 -15.22 -14.95
C LEU A 249 6.12 -16.09 -13.84
N ASP A 250 5.32 -16.63 -12.90
CA ASP A 250 5.81 -17.67 -11.97
C ASP A 250 4.79 -18.78 -11.62
N ILE A 251 3.65 -18.86 -12.29
CA ILE A 251 2.62 -19.90 -12.01
C ILE A 251 2.59 -21.02 -13.08
N LEU A 252 3.50 -21.03 -14.06
CA LEU A 252 3.43 -22.00 -15.17
C LEU A 252 4.62 -22.97 -15.30
N LYS A 253 5.54 -23.03 -14.33
CA LYS A 253 6.63 -24.03 -14.32
C LYS A 253 6.44 -25.22 -13.37
N SER A 254 5.37 -25.29 -12.60
CA SER A 254 5.08 -26.42 -11.69
C SER A 254 4.16 -27.51 -12.26
N THR A 255 3.69 -27.40 -13.52
CA THR A 255 2.75 -28.39 -14.12
C THR A 255 3.39 -29.33 -15.16
N ILE A 256 4.71 -29.29 -15.37
CA ILE A 256 5.41 -30.20 -16.30
C ILE A 256 6.47 -31.06 -15.57
N ARG A 257 6.19 -31.44 -14.31
CA ARG A 257 6.95 -32.49 -13.62
C ARG A 257 6.04 -33.54 -12.97
N ALA A 258 4.90 -33.82 -13.62
CA ALA A 258 4.02 -34.92 -13.29
C ALA A 258 3.46 -35.54 -14.57
N LYS A 259 4.32 -36.28 -15.29
CA LYS A 259 3.93 -37.37 -16.17
C LYS A 259 5.09 -38.33 -16.37
#